data_AF-A0A3D4T9Q6-F1
#
_entry.id   AF-A0A3D4T9Q6-F1
#
_cell.length_a   1.000
_cell.length_b   1.000
_cell.length_c   1.000
_cell.angle_alpha   90.00
_cell.angle_beta   90.00
_cell.angle_gamma   90.00
#
_symmetry.space_group_name_H-M   'P 1'
#
loop_
_entity.id
_entity.type
_entity.pdbx_description
1 polymer ?
#
loop_
_entity_poly.entity_id
_entity_poly.type
_entity_poly.pdbx_seq_one_letter_code
_entity_poly.pdbx_strand_id
1 'polypeptide(L)'
;SMLLSSATASGRTTSVYAPAHICIAYTDQLVDDIGDALMQTVSEHATLPSLITLATGPSRTADIEKTLVVGVHGPKEVFCFLVER
;
A
#
# COMPACT_ATOMS: atom_id res chain seq x y z
N SER A 1 -2.70 0.90 7.04
CA SER A 1 -2.68 0.60 5.59
C SER A 1 -1.61 1.43 4.92
N MET A 2 -1.12 1.04 3.74
CA MET A 2 -0.15 1.85 2.97
C MET A 2 -0.81 2.34 1.69
N LEU A 3 -0.70 3.63 1.39
CA LEU A 3 -1.14 4.21 0.13
C LEU A 3 0.08 4.44 -0.75
N LEU A 4 0.06 3.87 -1.95
CA LEU A 4 1.20 3.80 -2.85
C LEU A 4 0.86 4.51 -4.15
N SER A 5 1.71 5.46 -4.55
CA SER A 5 1.58 6.18 -5.82
C SER A 5 2.47 5.54 -6.89
N SER A 6 1.96 5.41 -8.11
CA SER A 6 2.77 5.02 -9.26
C SER A 6 3.66 6.15 -9.80
N ALA A 7 3.56 7.36 -9.24
CA ALA A 7 4.45 8.48 -9.55
C ALA A 7 5.81 8.35 -8.84
N THR A 8 6.35 7.14 -8.82
CA THR A 8 7.67 6.80 -8.28
C THR A 8 8.50 6.13 -9.37
N ALA A 9 9.80 5.95 -9.12
CA ALA A 9 10.71 5.33 -10.09
C ALA A 9 10.28 3.91 -10.53
N SER A 10 9.51 3.20 -9.70
CA SER A 10 9.07 1.83 -9.99
C SER A 10 7.71 1.74 -10.70
N GLY A 11 7.01 2.86 -10.93
CA GLY A 11 5.74 2.86 -11.64
C GLY A 11 4.67 1.98 -10.97
N ARG A 12 4.00 1.11 -11.76
CA ARG A 12 2.86 0.30 -11.31
C ARG A 12 3.21 -1.11 -10.83
N THR A 13 4.47 -1.51 -10.83
CA THR A 13 4.87 -2.93 -10.73
C THR A 13 5.06 -3.41 -9.28
N THR A 14 5.56 -2.55 -8.40
CA THR A 14 6.07 -2.95 -7.07
C THR A 14 5.01 -3.58 -6.16
N SER A 15 3.76 -3.12 -6.23
CA SER A 15 2.71 -3.55 -5.31
C SER A 15 2.19 -4.98 -5.54
N VAL A 16 2.43 -5.58 -6.71
CA VAL A 16 1.72 -6.80 -7.13
C VAL A 16 2.65 -7.98 -7.36
N TYR A 17 3.84 -7.75 -7.90
CA TYR A 17 4.68 -8.83 -8.45
C TYR A 17 5.94 -9.12 -7.64
N ALA A 18 6.26 -8.31 -6.64
CA ALA A 18 7.45 -8.52 -5.83
C ALA A 18 7.23 -9.67 -4.82
N PRO A 19 8.14 -10.65 -4.70
CA PRO A 19 8.02 -11.70 -3.69
C PRO A 19 8.10 -11.11 -2.27
N ALA A 20 8.93 -10.09 -2.08
CA ALA A 20 9.01 -9.28 -0.87
C ALA A 20 8.84 -7.79 -1.23
N HIS A 21 7.99 -7.08 -0.51
CA HIS A 21 7.77 -5.65 -0.66
C HIS A 21 8.30 -4.92 0.56
N ILE A 22 9.37 -4.14 0.35
CA ILE A 22 9.98 -3.29 1.37
C ILE A 22 9.49 -1.86 1.16
N CYS A 23 8.74 -1.36 2.13
CA CYS A 23 8.28 0.03 2.19
C CYS A 23 9.07 0.77 3.26
N ILE A 24 9.59 1.94 2.92
CA ILE A 24 10.18 2.89 3.87
C ILE A 24 9.21 4.07 3.91
N ALA A 25 8.57 4.27 5.06
CA ALA A 25 7.63 5.34 5.30
C ALA A 25 8.22 6.32 6.32
N TYR A 26 7.91 7.60 6.17
CA TYR A 26 8.32 8.62 7.13
C TYR A 26 7.19 8.92 8.12
N THR A 27 7.55 9.24 9.36
CA THR A 27 6.58 9.57 10.43
C THR A 27 5.70 10.79 10.08
N ASP A 28 6.20 11.72 9.27
CA ASP A 28 5.47 12.90 8.78
C ASP A 28 4.45 12.60 7.67
N GLN A 29 4.40 11.36 7.16
CA GLN A 29 3.42 10.90 6.16
C GLN A 29 2.24 10.14 6.80
N LEU A 30 2.26 9.94 8.12
CA LEU A 30 1.21 9.20 8.81
C LEU A 30 -0.02 10.09 9.01
N VAL A 31 -1.17 9.58 8.58
CA VAL A 31 -2.48 10.21 8.76
C VAL A 31 -3.48 9.20 9.31
N ASP A 32 -4.53 9.68 9.96
CA ASP A 32 -5.51 8.84 10.65
C ASP A 32 -6.42 8.10 9.65
N ASP A 33 -6.82 8.78 8.57
CA ASP A 33 -7.82 8.27 7.63
C ASP A 33 -7.32 8.16 6.18
N ILE A 34 -7.91 7.21 5.43
CA ILE A 34 -7.62 7.00 4.00
C ILE A 34 -7.98 8.24 3.17
N GLY A 35 -9.03 8.97 3.56
CA GLY A 35 -9.44 10.21 2.91
C GLY A 35 -8.34 11.26 2.96
N ASP A 36 -7.69 11.41 4.11
CA ASP A 36 -6.58 12.35 4.30
C ASP A 36 -5.37 11.93 3.47
N ALA A 37 -5.05 10.62 3.43
CA ALA A 37 -3.96 10.10 2.62
C ALA A 37 -4.17 10.36 1.12
N LEU A 38 -5.42 10.22 0.64
CA LEU A 38 -5.78 10.52 -0.75
C LEU A 38 -5.67 12.03 -1.03
N MET A 39 -6.21 12.88 -0.15
CA MET A 39 -6.13 14.33 -0.31
C MET A 39 -4.68 14.82 -0.34
N GLN A 40 -3.85 14.31 0.56
CA GLN A 40 -2.42 14.60 0.60
C GLN A 40 -1.74 14.20 -0.73
N THR A 41 -1.97 12.97 -1.21
CA THR A 41 -1.39 12.48 -2.48
C THR A 41 -1.82 13.33 -3.69
N VAL A 42 -3.09 13.74 -3.74
CA VAL A 42 -3.61 14.59 -4.82
C VAL A 42 -2.99 15.98 -4.76
N SER A 43 -2.77 16.52 -3.56
CA SER A 43 -2.18 17.86 -3.37
C SER A 43 -0.68 17.91 -3.69
N GLU A 44 0.06 16.82 -3.45
CA GLU A 44 1.51 16.72 -3.67
C GLU A 44 1.88 16.57 -5.16
N HIS A 45 0.94 16.16 -6.01
CA HIS A 45 1.18 15.89 -7.42
C HIS A 45 0.43 16.87 -8.33
N ALA A 46 1.16 17.64 -9.14
CA ALA A 46 0.56 18.55 -10.15
C ALA A 46 -0.29 17.82 -11.21
N THR A 47 -0.05 16.53 -11.41
CA THR A 47 -0.86 15.66 -12.27
C THR A 47 -1.09 14.35 -11.54
N LEU A 48 -2.34 13.86 -11.56
CA LEU A 48 -2.69 12.63 -10.88
C LEU A 48 -1.85 11.44 -11.37
N PRO A 49 -1.33 10.60 -10.46
CA PRO A 49 -0.68 9.35 -10.82
C PRO A 49 -1.62 8.46 -11.64
N SER A 50 -1.07 7.70 -12.58
CA SER A 50 -1.85 6.74 -13.38
C SER A 50 -2.41 5.57 -12.56
N LEU A 51 -1.89 5.35 -11.35
CA LEU A 51 -2.39 4.38 -10.39
C LEU A 51 -2.08 4.86 -8.96
N ILE A 52 -3.08 4.78 -8.09
CA ILE A 52 -2.92 4.84 -6.63
C ILE A 52 -3.39 3.49 -6.09
N THR A 53 -2.55 2.83 -5.29
CA THR A 53 -2.84 1.52 -4.73
C THR A 53 -2.94 1.60 -3.21
N LEU A 54 -4.04 1.10 -2.67
CA LEU A 54 -4.21 0.94 -1.22
C LEU A 54 -3.85 -0.50 -0.85
N ALA A 55 -2.67 -0.69 -0.28
CA ALA A 55 -2.23 -1.95 0.29
C ALA A 55 -2.69 -2.04 1.75
N THR A 56 -3.69 -2.87 1.99
CA THR A 56 -4.17 -3.18 3.34
C THR A 56 -3.51 -4.47 3.85
N GLY A 57 -3.71 -4.79 5.13
CA GLY A 57 -3.21 -6.04 5.70
C GLY A 57 -3.76 -7.29 4.98
N PRO A 58 -3.25 -8.48 5.31
CA PRO A 58 -3.64 -9.72 4.64
C PRO A 58 -5.16 -9.88 4.69
N SER A 59 -5.78 -10.08 3.52
CA SER A 59 -7.20 -10.37 3.46
C SER A 59 -7.49 -11.67 4.20
N ARG A 60 -8.49 -11.63 5.08
CA ARG A 60 -9.03 -12.79 5.78
C ARG A 60 -10.47 -12.97 5.34
N THR A 61 -10.72 -13.98 4.53
CA THR A 61 -12.06 -14.32 4.07
C THR A 61 -12.45 -15.64 4.73
N ALA A 62 -13.60 -15.66 5.43
CA ALA A 62 -14.16 -16.87 6.06
C ALA A 62 -15.15 -17.61 5.13
N ASP A 63 -15.16 -17.25 3.85
CA ASP A 63 -16.24 -17.51 2.89
C ASP A 63 -16.04 -18.77 2.03
N ILE A 64 -15.21 -19.71 2.51
CA ILE A 64 -15.16 -21.08 1.98
C ILE A 64 -15.25 -22.01 3.17
N GLU A 65 -16.41 -22.65 3.31
CA GLU A 65 -16.63 -23.76 4.26
C GLU A 65 -16.33 -23.41 5.74
N LYS A 66 -16.43 -22.13 6.12
CA LYS A 66 -16.10 -21.60 7.47
C LYS A 66 -14.65 -21.77 7.88
N THR A 67 -13.76 -22.09 6.93
CA THR A 67 -12.33 -22.12 7.18
C THR A 67 -11.75 -20.75 6.85
N LEU A 68 -10.93 -20.22 7.75
CA LEU A 68 -10.20 -18.99 7.49
C LEU A 68 -9.13 -19.27 6.43
N VAL A 69 -9.31 -18.71 5.25
CA VAL A 69 -8.30 -18.72 4.19
C VAL A 69 -7.63 -17.36 4.15
N VAL A 70 -6.30 -17.36 4.18
CA VAL A 70 -5.49 -16.16 3.96
C VAL A 70 -5.33 -15.99 2.46
N GLY A 71 -5.62 -14.79 1.94
CA GLY A 71 -5.47 -14.50 0.52
C GLY A 71 -4.04 -14.72 0.01
N VAL A 72 -3.89 -15.25 -1.21
CA VAL A 72 -2.60 -15.52 -1.88
C VAL A 72 -2.21 -14.45 -2.91
N HIS A 73 -2.90 -13.30 -2.88
CA HIS A 73 -2.69 -12.23 -3.85
C HIS A 73 -1.74 -11.17 -3.30
N GLY A 74 -0.78 -10.76 -4.13
CA GLY A 74 0.24 -9.76 -3.79
C GLY A 74 1.55 -10.36 -3.25
N PRO A 75 2.44 -9.52 -2.73
CA PRO A 75 3.71 -9.95 -2.16
C PRO A 75 3.53 -10.97 -1.03
N LYS A 76 4.41 -11.98 -1.00
CA LYS A 76 4.41 -13.00 0.06
C LYS A 76 4.84 -12.39 1.40
N GLU A 77 5.78 -11.46 1.35
CA GLU A 77 6.35 -10.79 2.50
C GLU A 77 6.23 -9.28 2.33
N VAL A 78 5.81 -8.57 3.37
CA VAL A 78 5.72 -7.11 3.38
C VAL A 78 6.41 -6.59 4.62
N PHE A 79 7.37 -5.69 4.43
CA PHE A 79 8.09 -5.01 5.49
C PHE A 79 7.82 -3.51 5.37
N CYS A 80 7.39 -2.88 6.47
CA CYS A 80 7.24 -1.44 6.55
C CYS A 80 8.18 -0.91 7.64
N PHE A 81 9.13 -0.07 7.24
CA PHE A 81 10.02 0.65 8.14
C PHE A 81 9.49 2.07 8.29
N LEU A 82 9.00 2.39 9.48
CA LEU A 82 8.61 3.75 9.82
C LEU A 82 9.82 4.46 10.45
N VAL A 83 10.30 5.51 9.80
CA VAL A 83 11.52 6.22 10.20
C VAL A 83 11.26 7.72 10.36
N GLU A 84 12.06 8.36 11.20
CA GLU A 84 12.15 9.82 11.25
C GLU A 84 12.99 10.34 10.07
N ARG A 85 12.75 11.60 9.66
CA ARG A 85 13.53 12.27 8.61
C ARG A 85 14.80 12.92 9.15
#